data_AF-A0A0Q1A4K4-F1
#
_entry.id   AF-A0A0Q1A4K4-F1
#
_cell.length_a   1.000
_cell.length_b   1.000
_cell.length_c   1.000
_cell.angle_alpha   90.00
_cell.angle_beta   90.00
_cell.angle_gamma   90.00
#
_symmetry.space_group_name_H-M   'P 1'
#
loop_
_entity.id
_entity.type
_entity.pdbx_description
1 polymer ?
#
loop_
_entity_poly.entity_id
_entity_poly.type
_entity_poly.pdbx_seq_one_letter_code
_entity_poly.pdbx_strand_id
1 'polypeptide(L)'
;MSKSSRKIDWVFLFLVVILIIAAAALIKTPKYSWKPITYRLGKVDERFSLSREEFGRAVKMAAAIWGKPFHRDFFREDKNGEIEVNIIYDYRQESTDKLKNLNYKIDRSRNSYEELKSRLASMRAEYESKKIMIDNDIAEYNIRANALNKEIELWNGRGGASQSIYARLMKEKDELTALRENLNSRQEEMKMLTDTINNLVLVINEIASNNNLDLLNQQNIGNALGHEFCEGFYENKNGKRSITIYQYDNEYRLVRVLAHEFGHALGLSHSKNKESLMYPVIQSDSLEIARDDIEALKKLHKFH
;
A
#
# COMPACT_ATOMS: atom_id res chain seq x y z
N MET A 1 84.66 -27.69 38.02
CA MET A 1 83.97 -26.59 37.31
C MET A 1 83.91 -26.93 35.83
N SER A 2 82.74 -27.29 35.30
CA SER A 2 82.51 -27.45 33.86
C SER A 2 81.35 -26.54 33.47
N LYS A 3 81.66 -25.42 32.80
CA LYS A 3 80.66 -24.48 32.27
C LYS A 3 80.08 -25.09 31.00
N SER A 4 78.89 -25.69 31.12
CA SER A 4 78.05 -26.04 29.97
C SER A 4 77.60 -24.76 29.27
N SER A 5 78.26 -24.42 28.17
CA SER A 5 77.81 -23.38 27.25
C SER A 5 76.66 -23.94 26.41
N ARG A 6 75.42 -23.72 26.85
CA ARG A 6 74.24 -23.97 26.02
C ARG A 6 74.25 -22.96 24.88
N LYS A 7 74.69 -23.38 23.70
CA LYS A 7 74.51 -22.59 22.47
C LYS A 7 73.01 -22.42 22.26
N ILE A 8 72.53 -21.18 22.31
CA ILE A 8 71.17 -20.85 21.92
C ILE A 8 71.08 -21.12 20.42
N ASP A 9 70.27 -22.11 20.06
CA ASP A 9 70.07 -22.48 18.67
C ASP A 9 69.23 -21.38 18.00
N TRP A 10 69.87 -20.54 17.20
CA TRP A 10 69.24 -19.40 16.55
C TRP A 10 68.07 -19.81 15.65
N VAL A 11 68.08 -21.06 15.16
CA VAL A 11 66.96 -21.65 14.41
C VAL A 11 65.72 -21.81 15.29
N PHE A 12 65.90 -22.26 16.54
CA PHE A 12 64.79 -22.40 17.49
C PHE A 12 64.21 -21.03 17.87
N LEU A 13 65.06 -20.03 18.09
CA LEU A 13 64.62 -18.68 18.41
C LEU A 13 63.85 -18.05 17.24
N PHE A 14 64.29 -18.28 16.00
CA PHE A 14 63.61 -17.81 14.79
C PHE A 14 62.24 -18.47 14.61
N LEU A 15 62.12 -19.78 14.86
CA LEU A 15 60.85 -20.51 14.80
C LEU A 15 59.86 -20.02 15.86
N VAL A 16 60.32 -19.73 17.08
CA VAL A 16 59.46 -19.17 18.14
C VAL A 16 58.96 -17.78 17.77
N VAL A 17 59.81 -16.93 17.18
CA VAL A 17 59.39 -15.60 16.70
C VAL A 17 58.36 -15.71 15.58
N ILE A 18 58.54 -16.62 14.63
CA ILE A 18 57.54 -16.88 13.58
C ILE A 18 56.22 -17.37 14.18
N LEU A 19 56.26 -18.26 15.17
CA LEU A 19 55.07 -18.76 15.86
C LEU A 19 54.34 -17.64 16.63
N ILE A 20 55.07 -16.73 17.27
CA ILE A 20 54.50 -15.56 17.95
C ILE A 20 53.90 -14.58 16.93
N ILE A 21 54.56 -14.35 15.79
CA ILE A 21 54.04 -13.49 14.71
C ILE A 21 52.80 -14.13 14.08
N ALA A 22 52.79 -15.44 13.86
CA ALA A 22 51.64 -16.18 13.33
C ALA A 22 50.47 -16.19 14.33
N ALA A 23 50.74 -16.37 15.62
CA ALA A 23 49.74 -16.26 16.69
C ALA A 23 49.20 -14.82 16.82
N ALA A 24 50.07 -13.80 16.72
CA ALA A 24 49.66 -12.39 16.71
C ALA A 24 48.87 -12.02 15.44
N ALA A 25 49.17 -12.64 14.30
CA ALA A 25 48.40 -12.50 13.06
C ALA A 25 47.03 -13.19 13.14
N LEU A 26 46.92 -14.33 13.83
CA LEU A 26 45.65 -15.01 14.13
C LEU A 26 44.76 -14.20 15.10
N ILE A 27 45.35 -13.41 16.00
CA ILE A 27 44.61 -12.52 16.91
C ILE A 27 44.14 -11.23 16.21
N LYS A 28 44.77 -10.84 15.09
CA LYS A 28 44.32 -9.74 14.22
C LYS A 28 43.26 -10.18 13.19
N THR A 29 42.28 -10.98 13.60
CA THR A 29 41.03 -11.01 12.83
C THR A 29 40.32 -9.69 13.06
N PRO A 30 39.96 -8.92 12.01
CA PRO A 30 39.21 -7.69 12.20
C PRO A 30 37.87 -8.09 12.83
N LYS A 31 37.68 -7.76 14.12
CA LYS A 31 36.35 -7.69 14.71
C LYS A 31 35.60 -6.61 13.94
N TYR A 32 34.87 -7.04 12.92
CA TYR A 32 33.98 -6.18 12.18
C TYR A 32 32.94 -5.65 13.18
N SER A 33 33.12 -4.41 13.64
CA SER A 33 32.19 -3.78 14.57
C SER A 33 30.95 -3.37 13.79
N TRP A 34 30.11 -4.36 13.52
CA TRP A 34 28.82 -4.13 12.92
C TRP A 34 27.99 -3.26 13.89
N LYS A 35 27.57 -2.07 13.42
CA LYS A 35 26.75 -1.13 14.18
C LYS A 35 25.30 -1.23 13.69
N PRO A 36 24.31 -1.31 14.61
CA PRO A 36 22.91 -1.26 14.22
C PRO A 36 22.53 -0.03 13.43
N ILE A 37 21.77 -0.27 12.36
CA ILE A 37 21.08 0.79 11.65
C ILE A 37 20.01 1.32 12.58
N THR A 38 19.98 2.63 12.78
CA THR A 38 19.03 3.23 13.70
C THR A 38 17.73 3.59 12.98
N TYR A 39 16.61 3.47 13.68
CA TYR A 39 15.30 3.91 13.17
C TYR A 39 14.57 4.76 14.22
N ARG A 40 13.63 5.58 13.76
CA ARG A 40 12.72 6.35 14.61
C ARG A 40 11.29 6.27 14.08
N LEU A 41 10.33 6.40 14.98
CA LEU A 41 8.92 6.50 14.61
C LEU A 41 8.60 7.91 14.12
N GLY A 42 8.26 8.04 12.84
CA GLY A 42 7.83 9.28 12.18
C GLY A 42 6.34 9.53 12.36
N LYS A 43 5.63 9.88 11.28
CA LYS A 43 4.19 10.15 11.29
C LYS A 43 3.40 8.87 11.60
N VAL A 44 2.45 8.98 12.53
CA VAL A 44 1.44 7.95 12.82
C VAL A 44 0.08 8.59 12.63
N ASP A 45 -0.63 8.19 11.58
CA ASP A 45 -1.94 8.76 11.25
C ASP A 45 -3.05 8.11 12.10
N GLU A 46 -3.74 8.93 12.90
CA GLU A 46 -4.76 8.46 13.86
C GLU A 46 -5.97 7.81 13.17
N ARG A 47 -6.18 8.05 11.87
CA ARG A 47 -7.28 7.45 11.09
C ARG A 47 -7.19 5.93 10.97
N PHE A 48 -6.01 5.34 11.20
CA PHE A 48 -5.88 3.89 11.32
C PHE A 48 -6.45 3.31 12.62
N SER A 49 -6.88 4.17 13.56
CA SER A 49 -7.23 3.75 14.93
C SER A 49 -6.11 2.96 15.62
N LEU A 50 -4.85 3.28 15.28
CA LEU A 50 -3.64 2.66 15.78
C LEU A 50 -2.85 3.68 16.59
N SER A 51 -2.60 3.40 17.86
CA SER A 51 -1.79 4.28 18.71
C SER A 51 -0.31 4.24 18.28
N ARG A 52 0.42 5.32 18.59
CA ARG A 52 1.88 5.36 18.38
C ARG A 52 2.60 4.23 19.10
N GLU A 53 2.11 3.81 20.26
CA GLU A 53 2.71 2.71 21.03
C GLU A 53 2.49 1.35 20.36
N GLU A 54 1.28 1.08 19.87
CA GLU A 54 0.97 -0.14 19.10
C GLU A 54 1.80 -0.19 17.82
N PHE A 55 1.87 0.92 17.08
CA PHE A 55 2.73 1.03 15.91
C PHE A 55 4.19 0.78 16.26
N GLY A 56 4.69 1.39 17.34
CA GLY A 56 6.05 1.17 17.83
C GLY A 56 6.36 -0.29 18.16
N ARG A 57 5.40 -1.02 18.78
CA ARG A 57 5.53 -2.46 19.02
C ARG A 57 5.64 -3.24 17.72
N ALA A 58 4.79 -2.95 16.74
CA ALA A 58 4.84 -3.61 15.43
C ALA A 58 6.17 -3.37 14.70
N VAL A 59 6.66 -2.12 14.70
CA VAL A 59 7.97 -1.75 14.12
C VAL A 59 9.12 -2.48 14.80
N LYS A 60 9.10 -2.55 16.14
CA LYS A 60 10.11 -3.27 16.91
C LYS A 60 10.10 -4.78 16.62
N MET A 61 8.92 -5.39 16.53
CA MET A 61 8.78 -6.80 16.16
C MET A 61 9.34 -7.07 14.77
N ALA A 62 8.98 -6.24 13.79
CA ALA A 62 9.43 -6.34 12.42
C ALA A 62 10.96 -6.21 12.28
N ALA A 63 11.54 -5.21 12.95
CA ALA A 63 12.97 -4.98 13.00
C ALA A 63 13.74 -6.16 13.63
N ALA A 64 13.19 -6.77 14.68
CA ALA A 64 13.81 -7.89 15.38
C ALA A 64 13.85 -9.19 14.58
N ILE A 65 12.90 -9.40 13.65
CA ILE A 65 12.82 -10.61 12.81
C ILE A 65 14.17 -10.87 12.13
N TRP A 66 14.74 -9.84 11.48
CA TRP A 66 16.01 -9.92 10.76
C TRP A 66 17.19 -10.35 11.62
N GLY A 67 17.20 -10.00 12.90
CA GLY A 67 18.29 -10.31 13.81
C GLY A 67 18.30 -11.74 14.36
N LYS A 68 17.13 -12.40 14.40
CA LYS A 68 16.96 -13.71 15.05
C LYS A 68 17.92 -14.78 14.51
N PRO A 69 18.10 -14.99 13.19
CA PRO A 69 18.96 -16.05 12.68
C PRO A 69 20.45 -15.85 12.96
N PHE A 70 20.84 -14.62 13.32
CA PHE A 70 22.23 -14.22 13.52
C PHE A 70 22.57 -13.94 14.99
N HIS A 71 21.59 -14.02 15.89
CA HIS A 71 21.69 -13.61 17.29
C HIS A 71 22.30 -12.20 17.45
N ARG A 72 21.87 -11.27 16.57
CA ARG A 72 22.38 -9.89 16.49
C ARG A 72 21.24 -8.93 16.17
N ASP A 73 21.21 -7.78 16.82
CA ASP A 73 20.16 -6.79 16.57
C ASP A 73 20.50 -5.94 15.36
N PHE A 74 19.96 -6.22 14.17
CA PHE A 74 20.25 -5.46 12.94
C PHE A 74 19.81 -3.99 12.97
N PHE A 75 18.82 -3.71 13.81
CA PHE A 75 18.16 -2.43 13.92
C PHE A 75 18.03 -2.03 15.38
N ARG A 76 18.10 -0.73 15.65
CA ARG A 76 17.90 -0.18 16.99
C ARG A 76 17.08 1.10 16.93
N GLU A 77 16.09 1.22 17.81
CA GLU A 77 15.35 2.48 17.93
C GLU A 77 16.25 3.57 18.52
N ASP A 78 16.24 4.76 17.91
CA ASP A 78 16.95 5.95 18.37
C ASP A 78 16.11 7.20 18.04
N LYS A 79 16.12 8.22 18.90
CA LYS A 79 15.35 9.46 18.66
C LYS A 79 15.77 10.17 17.37
N ASN A 80 17.03 10.05 16.97
CA ASN A 80 17.60 10.61 15.75
C ASN A 80 17.88 9.51 14.71
N GLY A 81 17.13 8.41 14.75
CA GLY A 81 17.36 7.27 13.89
C GLY A 81 17.39 7.61 12.39
N GLU A 82 18.30 6.94 11.68
CA GLU A 82 18.55 7.14 10.24
C GLU A 82 17.34 6.82 9.36
N ILE A 83 16.56 5.81 9.75
CA ILE A 83 15.34 5.40 9.04
C ILE A 83 14.13 5.99 9.77
N GLU A 84 13.36 6.82 9.07
CA GLU A 84 12.06 7.28 9.56
C GLU A 84 10.95 6.29 9.16
N VAL A 85 10.25 5.73 10.15
CA VAL A 85 9.17 4.76 9.92
C VAL A 85 7.83 5.42 10.13
N ASN A 86 7.03 5.52 9.07
CA ASN A 86 5.75 6.22 9.03
C ASN A 86 4.60 5.26 8.73
N ILE A 87 3.41 5.64 9.16
CA ILE A 87 2.15 5.08 8.69
C ILE A 87 1.22 6.23 8.28
N ILE A 88 0.81 6.25 7.01
CA ILE A 88 0.10 7.36 6.37
C ILE A 88 -1.19 6.84 5.75
N TYR A 89 -2.32 7.41 6.19
CA TYR A 89 -3.62 7.00 5.70
C TYR A 89 -3.90 7.74 4.40
N ASP A 90 -3.92 7.01 3.29
CA ASP A 90 -4.23 7.53 1.97
C ASP A 90 -5.38 6.77 1.30
N TYR A 91 -5.58 7.02 0.00
CA TYR A 91 -6.65 6.44 -0.80
C TYR A 91 -6.67 4.89 -0.76
N ARG A 92 -5.56 4.23 -0.47
CA ARG A 92 -5.47 2.76 -0.43
C ARG A 92 -6.21 2.20 0.77
N GLN A 93 -5.85 2.65 1.97
CA GLN A 93 -6.58 2.28 3.19
C GLN A 93 -8.02 2.79 3.14
N GLU A 94 -8.24 4.01 2.64
CA GLU A 94 -9.58 4.58 2.51
C GLU A 94 -10.49 3.71 1.63
N SER A 95 -9.97 3.18 0.52
CA SER A 95 -10.72 2.31 -0.37
C SER A 95 -11.08 0.99 0.31
N THR A 96 -10.12 0.37 1.02
CA THR A 96 -10.38 -0.84 1.80
C THR A 96 -11.47 -0.60 2.85
N ASP A 97 -11.39 0.50 3.60
CA ASP A 97 -12.33 0.81 4.68
C ASP A 97 -13.72 1.13 4.13
N LYS A 98 -13.81 1.90 3.04
CA LYS A 98 -15.08 2.17 2.34
C LYS A 98 -15.78 0.89 1.90
N LEU A 99 -15.04 -0.05 1.32
CA LEU A 99 -15.62 -1.33 0.89
C LEU A 99 -16.01 -2.21 2.08
N LYS A 100 -15.22 -2.25 3.16
CA LYS A 100 -15.62 -2.94 4.40
C LYS A 100 -16.92 -2.38 4.98
N ASN A 101 -17.09 -1.05 4.98
CA ASN A 101 -18.32 -0.40 5.43
C ASN A 101 -19.53 -0.71 4.53
N LEU A 102 -19.29 -1.07 3.27
CA LEU A 102 -20.31 -1.59 2.34
C LEU A 102 -20.49 -3.12 2.45
N ASN A 103 -19.96 -3.74 3.51
CA ASN A 103 -20.02 -5.18 3.79
C ASN A 103 -19.37 -6.07 2.73
N TYR A 104 -18.40 -5.55 1.97
CA TYR A 104 -17.60 -6.41 1.08
C TYR A 104 -16.63 -7.26 1.90
N LYS A 105 -16.65 -8.57 1.64
CA LYS A 105 -15.67 -9.48 2.22
C LYS A 105 -14.34 -9.34 1.47
N ILE A 106 -13.33 -8.82 2.16
CA ILE A 106 -11.98 -8.65 1.64
C ILE A 106 -11.04 -9.49 2.51
N ASP A 107 -10.69 -10.68 2.02
CA ASP A 107 -9.73 -11.58 2.68
C ASP A 107 -8.44 -11.79 1.86
N ARG A 108 -8.26 -11.01 0.78
CA ARG A 108 -7.12 -11.03 -0.16
C ARG A 108 -6.77 -12.41 -0.71
N SER A 109 -7.69 -13.36 -0.62
CA SER A 109 -7.57 -14.65 -1.27
C SER A 109 -7.86 -14.52 -2.76
N ARG A 110 -7.43 -15.53 -3.52
CA ARG A 110 -7.82 -15.69 -4.93
C ARG A 110 -9.34 -15.75 -5.11
N ASN A 111 -10.07 -16.30 -4.14
CA ASN A 111 -11.54 -16.34 -4.20
C ASN A 111 -12.13 -14.94 -4.06
N SER A 112 -11.65 -14.14 -3.09
CA SER A 112 -12.07 -12.74 -2.95
C SER A 112 -11.73 -11.92 -4.20
N TYR A 113 -10.58 -12.16 -4.84
CA TYR A 113 -10.26 -11.55 -6.14
C TYR A 113 -11.34 -11.83 -7.22
N GLU A 114 -11.70 -13.11 -7.43
CA GLU A 114 -12.69 -13.47 -8.46
C GLU A 114 -14.10 -12.94 -8.11
N GLU A 115 -14.50 -12.99 -6.84
CA GLU A 115 -15.78 -12.44 -6.36
C GLU A 115 -15.88 -10.93 -6.60
N LEU A 116 -14.85 -10.17 -6.20
CA LEU A 116 -14.80 -8.72 -6.42
C LEU A 116 -14.76 -8.37 -7.91
N LYS A 117 -14.07 -9.16 -8.73
CA LYS A 117 -14.04 -8.98 -10.19
C LYS A 117 -15.39 -9.23 -10.84
N SER A 118 -16.11 -10.26 -10.41
CA SER A 118 -17.49 -10.52 -10.85
C SER A 118 -18.43 -9.36 -10.47
N ARG A 119 -18.31 -8.88 -9.23
CA ARG A 119 -19.08 -7.72 -8.76
C ARG A 119 -18.77 -6.46 -9.56
N LEU A 120 -17.49 -6.18 -9.82
CA LEU A 120 -17.06 -5.06 -10.64
C LEU A 120 -17.70 -5.10 -12.03
N ALA A 121 -17.74 -6.27 -12.67
CA ALA A 121 -18.39 -6.43 -13.97
C ALA A 121 -19.90 -6.11 -13.89
N SER A 122 -20.59 -6.59 -12.87
CA SER A 122 -22.01 -6.29 -12.64
C SER A 122 -22.27 -4.80 -12.40
N MET A 123 -21.45 -4.13 -11.57
CA MET A 123 -21.61 -2.70 -11.26
C MET A 123 -21.32 -1.82 -12.47
N ARG A 124 -20.41 -2.23 -13.35
CA ARG A 124 -20.18 -1.54 -14.63
C ARG A 124 -21.35 -1.67 -15.60
N ALA A 125 -21.95 -2.85 -15.68
CA ALA A 125 -23.14 -3.04 -16.49
C ALA A 125 -24.31 -2.17 -15.98
N GLU A 126 -24.46 -2.08 -14.65
CA GLU A 126 -25.43 -1.19 -14.02
C GLU A 126 -25.14 0.29 -14.33
N TYR A 127 -23.88 0.72 -14.22
CA TYR A 127 -23.46 2.08 -14.54
C TYR A 127 -23.81 2.46 -15.98
N GLU A 128 -23.46 1.62 -16.96
CA GLU A 128 -23.76 1.90 -18.37
C GLU A 128 -25.28 1.96 -18.62
N SER A 129 -26.06 1.07 -17.99
CA SER A 129 -27.52 1.11 -18.09
C SER A 129 -28.11 2.40 -17.48
N LYS A 130 -27.68 2.79 -16.28
CA LYS A 130 -28.12 4.03 -15.61
C LYS A 130 -27.74 5.28 -16.41
N LYS A 131 -26.53 5.30 -16.98
CA LYS A 131 -26.04 6.37 -17.82
C LYS A 131 -26.95 6.58 -19.04
N ILE A 132 -27.26 5.52 -19.79
CA ILE A 132 -28.16 5.58 -20.94
C ILE A 132 -29.54 6.13 -20.53
N MET A 133 -30.09 5.67 -19.41
CA MET A 133 -31.39 6.16 -18.91
C MET A 133 -31.33 7.66 -18.56
N ILE A 134 -30.30 8.10 -17.85
CA ILE A 134 -30.12 9.53 -17.48
C ILE A 134 -29.96 10.38 -18.74
N ASP A 135 -29.16 9.94 -19.72
CA ASP A 135 -28.95 10.67 -20.97
C ASP A 135 -30.27 10.85 -21.74
N ASN A 136 -31.11 9.81 -21.79
CA ASN A 136 -32.44 9.88 -22.40
C ASN A 136 -33.37 10.86 -21.67
N ASP A 137 -33.41 10.80 -20.33
CA ASP A 137 -34.28 11.66 -19.52
C ASP A 137 -33.84 13.14 -19.57
N ILE A 138 -32.54 13.40 -19.66
CA ILE A 138 -31.99 14.75 -19.91
C ILE A 138 -32.45 15.26 -21.28
N ALA A 139 -32.40 14.41 -22.31
CA ALA A 139 -32.88 14.77 -23.64
C ALA A 139 -34.38 15.09 -23.64
N GLU A 140 -35.20 14.27 -22.98
CA GLU A 140 -36.64 14.50 -22.83
C GLU A 140 -36.93 15.81 -22.07
N TYR A 141 -36.28 16.02 -20.92
CA TYR A 141 -36.39 17.25 -20.14
C TYR A 141 -36.11 18.48 -21.00
N ASN A 142 -35.03 18.47 -21.78
CA ASN A 142 -34.65 19.59 -22.65
C ASN A 142 -35.71 19.84 -23.74
N ILE A 143 -36.28 18.79 -24.33
CA ILE A 143 -37.36 18.92 -25.33
C ILE A 143 -38.59 19.59 -24.69
N ARG A 144 -39.06 19.07 -23.55
CA ARG A 144 -40.25 19.58 -22.85
C ARG A 144 -40.05 21.01 -22.34
N ALA A 145 -38.90 21.32 -21.76
CA ALA A 145 -38.57 22.66 -21.29
C ALA A 145 -38.55 23.68 -22.43
N ASN A 146 -37.98 23.32 -23.59
CA ASN A 146 -37.99 24.18 -24.78
C ASN A 146 -39.40 24.40 -25.33
N ALA A 147 -40.26 23.36 -25.32
CA ALA A 147 -41.65 23.48 -25.73
C ALA A 147 -42.44 24.40 -24.80
N LEU A 148 -42.29 24.23 -23.48
CA LEU A 148 -42.91 25.09 -22.47
C LEU A 148 -42.49 26.56 -22.63
N ASN A 149 -41.19 26.82 -22.79
CA ASN A 149 -40.68 28.18 -22.96
C ASN A 149 -41.27 28.86 -24.21
N LYS A 150 -41.31 28.16 -25.35
CA LYS A 150 -41.95 28.66 -26.58
C LYS A 150 -43.43 28.97 -26.39
N GLU A 151 -44.15 28.13 -25.65
CA GLU A 151 -45.56 28.35 -25.40
C GLU A 151 -45.79 29.56 -24.47
N ILE A 152 -44.98 29.72 -23.42
CA ILE A 152 -45.02 30.88 -22.54
C ILE A 152 -44.77 32.18 -23.32
N GLU A 153 -43.77 32.20 -24.21
CA GLU A 153 -43.46 33.36 -25.06
C GLU A 153 -44.64 33.73 -25.97
N LEU A 154 -45.29 32.74 -26.58
CA LEU A 154 -46.44 32.95 -27.45
C LEU A 154 -47.63 33.58 -26.70
N TRP A 155 -47.90 33.15 -25.47
CA TRP A 155 -48.98 33.73 -24.67
C TRP A 155 -48.64 35.12 -24.11
N ASN A 156 -47.38 35.35 -23.74
CA ASN A 156 -46.91 36.68 -23.34
C ASN A 156 -47.05 37.70 -24.47
N GLY A 157 -46.77 37.30 -25.72
CA GLY A 157 -46.97 38.15 -26.90
C GLY A 157 -48.44 38.46 -27.22
N ARG A 158 -49.39 37.69 -26.68
CA ARG A 158 -50.84 37.87 -26.89
C ARG A 158 -51.54 38.64 -25.76
N GLY A 159 -50.78 39.15 -24.78
CA GLY A 159 -51.34 39.87 -23.63
C GLY A 159 -51.75 38.96 -22.46
N GLY A 160 -51.36 37.69 -22.47
CA GLY A 160 -51.60 36.73 -21.38
C GLY A 160 -52.37 35.48 -21.81
N ALA A 161 -52.30 34.44 -20.98
CA ALA A 161 -53.01 33.18 -21.16
C ALA A 161 -54.35 33.19 -20.41
N SER A 162 -55.32 32.38 -20.87
CA SER A 162 -56.54 32.11 -20.10
C SER A 162 -56.22 31.32 -18.82
N GLN A 163 -57.13 31.33 -17.85
CA GLN A 163 -56.94 30.63 -16.57
C GLN A 163 -56.63 29.12 -16.75
N SER A 164 -57.30 28.46 -17.69
CA SER A 164 -57.08 27.03 -17.96
C SER A 164 -55.72 26.76 -18.59
N ILE A 165 -55.26 27.63 -19.49
CA ILE A 165 -53.94 27.51 -20.10
C ILE A 165 -52.85 27.80 -19.07
N TYR A 166 -53.00 28.85 -18.28
CA TYR A 166 -52.07 29.17 -17.19
C TYR A 166 -51.91 27.99 -16.22
N ALA A 167 -53.04 27.39 -15.79
CA ALA A 167 -53.01 26.22 -14.92
C ALA A 167 -52.27 25.03 -15.55
N ARG A 168 -52.45 24.77 -16.85
CA ARG A 168 -51.72 23.72 -17.57
C ARG A 168 -50.22 24.01 -17.65
N LEU A 169 -49.82 25.25 -17.98
CA LEU A 169 -48.40 25.63 -18.07
C LEU A 169 -47.70 25.52 -16.72
N MET A 170 -48.39 25.91 -15.65
CA MET A 170 -47.89 25.74 -14.28
C MET A 170 -47.72 24.27 -13.92
N LYS A 171 -48.69 23.41 -14.28
CA LYS A 171 -48.56 21.96 -14.07
C LYS A 171 -47.34 21.38 -14.81
N GLU A 172 -47.12 21.75 -16.08
CA GLU A 172 -45.95 21.28 -16.84
C GLU A 172 -44.63 21.77 -16.21
N LYS A 173 -44.60 23.01 -15.72
CA LYS A 173 -43.44 23.55 -14.99
C LYS A 173 -43.15 22.75 -13.72
N ASP A 174 -44.19 22.40 -12.96
CA ASP A 174 -44.05 21.62 -11.73
C ASP A 174 -43.54 20.20 -12.04
N GLU A 175 -44.06 19.56 -13.09
CA GLU A 175 -43.58 18.26 -13.57
C GLU A 175 -42.12 18.30 -14.03
N LEU A 176 -41.72 19.33 -14.77
CA LEU A 176 -40.32 19.54 -15.18
C LEU A 176 -39.39 19.78 -13.98
N THR A 177 -39.87 20.49 -12.97
CA THR A 177 -39.11 20.72 -11.73
C THR A 177 -38.88 19.41 -11.00
N ALA A 178 -39.91 18.57 -10.87
CA ALA A 178 -39.80 17.24 -10.27
C ALA A 178 -38.87 16.31 -11.08
N LEU A 179 -38.95 16.35 -12.41
CA LEU A 179 -38.04 15.58 -13.28
C LEU A 179 -36.58 16.00 -13.09
N ARG A 180 -36.31 17.31 -13.02
CA ARG A 180 -34.96 17.83 -12.77
C ARG A 180 -34.42 17.38 -11.41
N GLU A 181 -35.24 17.42 -10.37
CA GLU A 181 -34.85 16.96 -9.03
C GLU A 181 -34.56 15.45 -9.01
N ASN A 182 -35.36 14.65 -9.73
CA ASN A 182 -35.10 13.22 -9.93
C ASN A 182 -33.78 12.96 -10.68
N LEU A 183 -33.53 13.70 -11.77
CA LEU A 183 -32.29 13.63 -12.54
C LEU A 183 -31.06 13.94 -11.68
N ASN A 184 -31.11 15.00 -10.88
CA ASN A 184 -30.04 15.37 -9.95
C ASN A 184 -29.76 14.25 -8.94
N SER A 185 -30.81 13.65 -8.37
CA SER A 185 -30.69 12.56 -7.40
C SER A 185 -30.02 11.33 -8.02
N ARG A 186 -30.41 10.98 -9.25
CA ARG A 186 -29.82 9.86 -10.00
C ARG A 186 -28.38 10.12 -10.45
N GLN A 187 -28.01 11.37 -10.71
CA GLN A 187 -26.62 11.74 -10.98
C GLN A 187 -25.74 11.57 -9.74
N GLU A 188 -26.24 11.91 -8.54
CA GLU A 188 -25.52 11.64 -7.29
C GLU A 188 -25.39 10.13 -7.01
N GLU A 189 -26.45 9.34 -7.25
CA GLU A 189 -26.35 7.87 -7.21
C GLU A 189 -25.28 7.34 -8.17
N MET A 190 -25.25 7.87 -9.39
CA MET A 190 -24.27 7.46 -10.40
C MET A 190 -22.84 7.79 -9.98
N LYS A 191 -22.63 8.95 -9.33
CA LYS A 191 -21.34 9.33 -8.76
C LYS A 191 -20.90 8.37 -7.65
N MET A 192 -21.80 8.02 -6.73
CA MET A 192 -21.52 7.03 -5.68
C MET A 192 -21.18 5.65 -6.25
N LEU A 193 -21.84 5.26 -7.35
CA LEU A 193 -21.54 4.03 -8.08
C LEU A 193 -20.15 4.07 -8.71
N THR A 194 -19.77 5.17 -9.37
CA THR A 194 -18.43 5.38 -9.92
C THR A 194 -17.35 5.33 -8.83
N ASP A 195 -17.57 5.98 -7.70
CA ASP A 195 -16.64 5.96 -6.57
C ASP A 195 -16.44 4.53 -6.05
N THR A 196 -17.53 3.75 -5.94
CA THR A 196 -17.45 2.35 -5.51
C THR A 196 -16.72 1.47 -6.52
N ILE A 197 -16.97 1.67 -7.83
CA ILE A 197 -16.25 1.00 -8.91
C ILE A 197 -14.75 1.28 -8.82
N ASN A 198 -14.36 2.53 -8.59
CA ASN A 198 -12.95 2.93 -8.49
C ASN A 198 -12.28 2.29 -7.25
N ASN A 199 -12.95 2.29 -6.10
CA ASN A 199 -12.45 1.62 -4.89
C ASN A 199 -12.31 0.09 -5.10
N LEU A 200 -13.25 -0.54 -5.81
CA LEU A 200 -13.16 -1.97 -6.15
C LEU A 200 -11.96 -2.26 -7.04
N VAL A 201 -11.71 -1.46 -8.08
CA VAL A 201 -10.55 -1.63 -8.96
C VAL A 201 -9.24 -1.54 -8.16
N LEU A 202 -9.15 -0.59 -7.22
CA LEU A 202 -7.98 -0.46 -6.35
C LEU A 202 -7.73 -1.71 -5.51
N VAL A 203 -8.75 -2.20 -4.80
CA VAL A 203 -8.62 -3.40 -3.96
C VAL A 203 -8.41 -4.66 -4.80
N ILE A 204 -9.01 -4.77 -5.98
CA ILE A 204 -8.75 -5.91 -6.88
C ILE A 204 -7.30 -5.91 -7.35
N ASN A 205 -6.75 -4.76 -7.73
CA ASN A 205 -5.36 -4.65 -8.16
C ASN A 205 -4.38 -4.92 -7.01
N GLU A 206 -4.74 -4.52 -5.79
CA GLU A 206 -4.01 -4.90 -4.59
C GLU A 206 -3.97 -6.42 -4.42
N ILE A 207 -5.12 -7.09 -4.46
CA ILE A 207 -5.19 -8.54 -4.29
C ILE A 207 -4.45 -9.24 -5.43
N ALA A 208 -4.56 -8.73 -6.65
CA ALA A 208 -3.86 -9.26 -7.80
C ALA A 208 -2.34 -9.16 -7.65
N SER A 209 -1.83 -8.00 -7.22
CA SER A 209 -0.43 -7.80 -6.88
C SER A 209 0.01 -8.82 -5.82
N ASN A 210 -0.75 -8.94 -4.72
CA ASN A 210 -0.53 -9.87 -3.62
C ASN A 210 -0.74 -11.36 -3.94
N ASN A 211 -1.17 -11.71 -5.14
CA ASN A 211 -1.29 -13.11 -5.56
C ASN A 211 -0.54 -13.40 -6.85
N ASN A 212 0.24 -12.43 -7.37
CA ASN A 212 0.88 -12.50 -8.68
C ASN A 212 -0.12 -12.87 -9.80
N LEU A 213 -1.29 -12.24 -9.76
CA LEU A 213 -2.36 -12.36 -10.75
C LEU A 213 -2.35 -11.14 -11.67
N ASP A 214 -3.10 -11.22 -12.77
CA ASP A 214 -3.22 -10.13 -13.73
C ASP A 214 -3.87 -8.90 -13.09
N LEU A 215 -3.16 -7.77 -13.19
CA LEU A 215 -3.68 -6.45 -12.84
C LEU A 215 -4.76 -6.03 -13.84
N LEU A 216 -5.80 -5.36 -13.35
CA LEU A 216 -6.78 -4.72 -14.19
C LEU A 216 -6.15 -3.46 -14.82
N ASN A 217 -5.63 -3.62 -16.04
CA ASN A 217 -5.20 -2.51 -16.90
C ASN A 217 -6.42 -1.85 -17.54
N GLN A 218 -7.16 -1.02 -16.81
CA GLN A 218 -8.32 -0.35 -17.41
C GLN A 218 -8.39 1.13 -17.06
N GLN A 219 -8.68 1.92 -18.09
CA GLN A 219 -9.02 3.34 -18.01
C GLN A 219 -10.20 3.47 -17.05
N ASN A 220 -9.94 4.00 -15.85
CA ASN A 220 -10.96 4.20 -14.84
C ASN A 220 -12.10 5.05 -15.41
N ILE A 221 -13.32 4.68 -15.05
CA ILE A 221 -14.51 5.49 -15.35
C ILE A 221 -14.34 6.77 -14.53
N GLY A 222 -13.78 7.81 -15.16
CA GLY A 222 -13.26 8.99 -14.48
C GLY A 222 -11.77 8.81 -14.14
N ASN A 223 -10.92 9.57 -14.86
CA ASN A 223 -9.47 9.61 -14.73
C ASN A 223 -8.99 9.83 -13.29
N ALA A 224 -8.70 8.77 -12.55
CA ALA A 224 -7.81 8.81 -11.41
C ALA A 224 -7.37 7.39 -11.12
N LEU A 225 -6.07 7.09 -11.20
CA LEU A 225 -5.28 6.46 -10.15
C LEU A 225 -4.03 5.81 -10.76
N GLY A 226 -2.88 6.24 -10.24
CA GLY A 226 -1.54 6.00 -10.75
C GLY A 226 -1.01 4.59 -10.49
N HIS A 227 0.07 4.28 -11.18
CA HIS A 227 0.38 2.94 -11.65
C HIS A 227 1.06 1.96 -10.69
N GLU A 228 1.24 2.23 -9.39
CA GLU A 228 1.89 1.26 -8.48
C GLU A 228 1.22 1.23 -7.10
N PHE A 229 0.49 0.15 -6.82
CA PHE A 229 -0.13 -0.12 -5.52
C PHE A 229 0.81 -1.00 -4.69
N CYS A 230 1.34 -0.47 -3.59
CA CYS A 230 2.14 -1.23 -2.61
C CYS A 230 1.57 -1.01 -1.19
N GLU A 231 1.60 -2.01 -0.31
CA GLU A 231 1.14 -1.86 1.09
C GLU A 231 2.11 -1.01 1.93
N GLY A 232 3.40 -1.18 1.66
CA GLY A 232 4.50 -0.41 2.22
C GLY A 232 5.46 0.05 1.13
N PHE A 233 6.34 0.98 1.47
CA PHE A 233 7.42 1.41 0.60
C PHE A 233 8.63 1.89 1.39
N TYR A 234 9.77 1.26 1.14
CA TYR A 234 11.09 1.74 1.52
C TYR A 234 11.65 2.68 0.45
N GLU A 235 12.10 3.85 0.90
CA GLU A 235 12.71 4.85 0.05
C GLU A 235 14.06 5.29 0.62
N ASN A 236 15.03 5.53 -0.29
CA ASN A 236 16.27 6.22 0.02
C ASN A 236 16.49 7.35 -0.98
N LYS A 237 16.09 8.57 -0.63
CA LYS A 237 16.23 9.77 -1.46
C LYS A 237 17.19 10.76 -0.80
N ASN A 238 18.24 11.15 -1.52
CA ASN A 238 19.23 12.14 -1.06
C ASN A 238 19.81 11.80 0.33
N GLY A 239 20.03 10.51 0.61
CA GLY A 239 20.55 10.03 1.91
C GLY A 239 19.52 9.99 3.05
N LYS A 240 18.27 10.42 2.81
CA LYS A 240 17.16 10.25 3.75
C LYS A 240 16.47 8.92 3.47
N ARG A 241 16.39 8.09 4.50
CA ARG A 241 15.82 6.75 4.43
C ARG A 241 14.48 6.76 5.15
N SER A 242 13.45 6.20 4.52
CA SER A 242 12.13 6.11 5.12
C SER A 242 11.44 4.81 4.76
N ILE A 243 10.66 4.29 5.70
CA ILE A 243 9.69 3.23 5.47
C ILE A 243 8.32 3.86 5.67
N THR A 244 7.43 3.75 4.70
CA THR A 244 6.06 4.27 4.83
C THR A 244 5.06 3.16 4.57
N ILE A 245 4.23 2.87 5.57
CA ILE A 245 3.09 1.96 5.46
C ILE A 245 1.86 2.75 5.08
N TYR A 246 1.12 2.27 4.09
CA TYR A 246 -0.05 2.94 3.55
C TYR A 246 -1.34 2.13 3.72
N GLN A 247 -1.22 0.82 3.84
CA GLN A 247 -2.35 -0.08 4.01
C GLN A 247 -1.90 -1.28 4.86
N TYR A 248 -2.77 -1.73 5.76
CA TYR A 248 -2.64 -3.06 6.38
C TYR A 248 -4.01 -3.59 6.83
N ASP A 249 -4.09 -4.90 7.07
CA ASP A 249 -5.36 -5.55 7.43
C ASP A 249 -5.54 -5.84 8.89
N ASN A 250 -4.44 -6.28 9.50
CA ASN A 250 -4.37 -6.71 10.88
C ASN A 250 -2.93 -6.54 11.36
N GLU A 251 -2.72 -6.65 12.66
CA GLU A 251 -1.41 -6.47 13.29
C GLU A 251 -0.34 -7.39 12.70
N TYR A 252 -0.71 -8.64 12.39
CA TYR A 252 0.20 -9.61 11.79
C TYR A 252 0.73 -9.11 10.44
N ARG A 253 -0.17 -8.67 9.55
CA ARG A 253 0.19 -8.17 8.22
C ARG A 253 1.01 -6.89 8.31
N LEU A 254 0.67 -5.99 9.24
CA LEU A 254 1.46 -4.80 9.51
C LEU A 254 2.91 -5.14 9.84
N VAL A 255 3.13 -6.10 10.76
CA VAL A 255 4.48 -6.56 11.11
C VAL A 255 5.20 -7.16 9.90
N ARG A 256 4.50 -7.96 9.08
CA ARG A 256 5.10 -8.58 7.89
C ARG A 256 5.53 -7.56 6.84
N VAL A 257 4.67 -6.59 6.50
CA VAL A 257 5.00 -5.50 5.56
C VAL A 257 6.18 -4.70 6.09
N LEU A 258 6.14 -4.27 7.35
CA LEU A 258 7.26 -3.57 7.99
C LEU A 258 8.56 -4.38 7.89
N ALA A 259 8.49 -5.69 8.13
CA ALA A 259 9.66 -6.56 8.07
C ALA A 259 10.21 -6.66 6.64
N HIS A 260 9.35 -6.75 5.62
CA HIS A 260 9.75 -6.68 4.21
C HIS A 260 10.49 -5.38 3.89
N GLU A 261 9.93 -4.23 4.28
CA GLU A 261 10.55 -2.92 4.04
C GLU A 261 11.87 -2.75 4.80
N PHE A 262 11.98 -3.32 6.00
CA PHE A 262 13.26 -3.39 6.71
C PHE A 262 14.29 -4.24 5.97
N GLY A 263 13.88 -5.28 5.25
CA GLY A 263 14.79 -6.05 4.39
C GLY A 263 15.36 -5.21 3.25
N HIS A 264 14.53 -4.37 2.61
CA HIS A 264 15.03 -3.36 1.66
C HIS A 264 15.98 -2.36 2.33
N ALA A 265 15.69 -1.97 3.57
CA ALA A 265 16.61 -1.16 4.35
C ALA A 265 17.94 -1.88 4.67
N LEU A 266 17.97 -3.22 4.74
CA LEU A 266 19.23 -3.97 4.81
C LEU A 266 19.95 -4.08 3.46
N GLY A 267 19.33 -3.63 2.37
CA GLY A 267 19.86 -3.67 1.01
C GLY A 267 19.43 -4.90 0.22
N LEU A 268 18.45 -5.67 0.71
CA LEU A 268 17.92 -6.83 0.00
C LEU A 268 17.01 -6.40 -1.15
N SER A 269 17.14 -7.08 -2.28
CA SER A 269 16.18 -7.03 -3.38
C SER A 269 15.09 -8.09 -3.20
N HIS A 270 14.03 -7.98 -3.99
CA HIS A 270 12.98 -9.00 -4.03
C HIS A 270 13.54 -10.39 -4.33
N SER A 271 13.08 -11.38 -3.58
CA SER A 271 13.36 -12.79 -3.84
C SER A 271 12.35 -13.37 -4.84
N LYS A 272 12.75 -14.45 -5.52
CA LYS A 272 11.85 -15.28 -6.33
C LYS A 272 11.22 -16.44 -5.54
N ASN A 273 11.70 -16.70 -4.33
CA ASN A 273 11.20 -17.76 -3.45
C ASN A 273 9.90 -17.28 -2.77
N LYS A 274 8.79 -18.00 -2.95
CA LYS A 274 7.48 -17.63 -2.39
C LYS A 274 7.43 -17.62 -0.87
N GLU A 275 8.30 -18.40 -0.23
CA GLU A 275 8.41 -18.48 1.24
C GLU A 275 9.30 -17.37 1.81
N SER A 276 10.00 -16.60 0.97
CA SER A 276 10.87 -15.52 1.42
C SER A 276 10.06 -14.35 1.95
N LEU A 277 10.56 -13.74 3.03
CA LEU A 277 10.01 -12.49 3.53
C LEU A 277 10.18 -11.37 2.51
N MET A 278 11.23 -11.42 1.68
CA MET A 278 11.49 -10.53 0.54
C MET A 278 10.78 -10.95 -0.75
N TYR A 279 9.90 -11.96 -0.74
CA TYR A 279 9.03 -12.20 -1.90
C TYR A 279 8.13 -10.96 -2.10
N PRO A 280 8.05 -10.39 -3.33
CA PRO A 280 7.35 -9.12 -3.59
C PRO A 280 5.85 -9.14 -3.30
N VAL A 281 5.33 -10.32 -2.98
CA VAL A 281 3.92 -10.63 -2.90
C VAL A 281 3.66 -11.33 -1.57
N ILE A 282 2.72 -10.82 -0.77
CA ILE A 282 2.42 -11.40 0.54
C ILE A 282 1.50 -12.62 0.37
N GLN A 283 2.09 -13.82 0.28
CA GLN A 283 1.34 -15.08 0.12
C GLN A 283 1.15 -15.87 1.42
N SER A 284 1.88 -15.53 2.48
CA SER A 284 1.95 -16.31 3.71
C SER A 284 1.94 -15.42 4.93
N ASP A 285 1.18 -15.85 5.94
CA ASP A 285 1.22 -15.31 7.28
C ASP A 285 2.35 -15.91 8.14
N SER A 286 3.48 -16.27 7.51
CA SER A 286 4.72 -16.58 8.22
C SER A 286 5.62 -15.35 8.38
N LEU A 287 6.08 -15.11 9.61
CA LEU A 287 7.15 -14.15 9.96
C LEU A 287 8.53 -14.82 9.99
N GLU A 288 8.61 -16.08 9.55
CA GLU A 288 9.88 -16.79 9.46
C GLU A 288 10.68 -16.29 8.28
N ILE A 289 11.97 -16.06 8.53
CA ILE A 289 12.91 -15.69 7.48
C ILE A 289 13.27 -16.95 6.71
N ALA A 290 13.09 -16.95 5.39
CA ALA A 290 13.47 -18.07 4.58
C ALA A 290 14.99 -18.20 4.51
N ARG A 291 15.47 -19.41 4.21
CA ARG A 291 16.90 -19.66 4.02
C ARG A 291 17.54 -18.73 2.98
N ASP A 292 16.81 -18.42 1.92
CA ASP A 292 17.25 -17.52 0.85
C ASP A 292 17.51 -16.08 1.37
N ASP A 293 16.65 -15.58 2.24
CA ASP A 293 16.82 -14.26 2.87
C ASP A 293 18.08 -14.22 3.75
N ILE A 294 18.33 -15.30 4.51
CA ILE A 294 19.53 -15.45 5.36
C ILE A 294 20.79 -15.48 4.49
N GLU A 295 20.80 -16.27 3.42
CA GLU A 295 21.93 -16.39 2.51
C GLU A 295 22.22 -15.06 1.78
N ALA A 296 21.18 -14.35 1.35
CA ALA A 296 21.29 -13.03 0.75
C ALA A 296 21.91 -12.01 1.73
N LEU A 297 21.47 -12.00 2.99
CA LEU A 297 22.06 -11.15 4.03
C LEU A 297 23.51 -11.51 4.34
N LYS A 298 23.83 -12.81 4.48
CA LYS A 298 25.21 -13.29 4.68
C LYS A 298 26.14 -12.80 3.58
N LYS A 299 25.69 -12.92 2.33
CA LYS A 299 26.45 -12.48 1.15
C LYS A 299 26.66 -10.98 1.15
N LEU A 300 25.62 -10.20 1.44
CA LEU A 300 25.65 -8.75 1.37
C LEU A 300 26.56 -8.14 2.46
N HIS A 301 26.45 -8.66 3.68
CA HIS A 301 27.13 -8.10 4.85
C HIS A 301 28.36 -8.91 5.29
N LYS A 302 28.76 -9.92 4.49
CA LYS A 302 29.89 -10.83 4.73
C LYS A 302 29.85 -11.48 6.12
N PHE A 303 28.65 -11.88 6.55
CA PHE A 303 28.52 -12.71 7.75
C PHE A 303 28.99 -14.12 7.41
N HIS A 304 30.11 -14.54 7.99
CA HIS A 304 30.61 -15.92 7.95
C HIS A 304 29.93 -16.76 9.01
#